data_AF-A0A962HXG7-F1
#
_entry.id   AF-A0A962HXG7-F1
#
_cell.length_a   1.000
_cell.length_b   1.000
_cell.length_c   1.000
_cell.angle_alpha   90.00
_cell.angle_beta   90.00
_cell.angle_gamma   90.00
#
_symmetry.space_group_name_H-M   'P 1'
#
loop_
_entity.id
_entity.type
_entity.pdbx_description
1 polymer ?
#
loop_
_entity_poly.entity_id
_entity_poly.type
_entity_poly.pdbx_seq_one_letter_code
_entity_poly.pdbx_strand_id
1 'polypeptide(L)' 'NQRLRTQLQAAAQAEGVQLYYPRAAFCTDNGAMIALAGALRLAAGEAADAAIRVRPRWPLAELDAIGG' A
#
# COMPACT_ATOMS: atom_id res chain seq x y z
N ASN A 1 6.99 11.17 10.13
CA ASN A 1 6.49 12.30 10.95
C ASN A 1 6.08 11.77 12.32
N GLN A 2 6.80 12.13 13.40
CA GLN A 2 6.52 11.64 14.76
C GLN A 2 5.27 12.31 15.36
N ARG A 3 5.13 13.64 15.22
CA ARG A 3 3.98 14.39 15.72
C ARG A 3 2.65 13.84 15.18
N LEU A 4 2.58 13.56 13.89
CA LEU A 4 1.39 12.97 13.26
C LEU A 4 1.05 11.60 13.86
N ARG A 5 2.05 10.73 14.05
CA ARG A 5 1.85 9.40 14.64
C ARG A 5 1.32 9.49 16.08
N THR A 6 1.84 10.40 16.90
CA THR A 6 1.34 10.64 18.26
C THR A 6 -0.11 11.11 18.26
N GLN A 7 -0.48 12.05 17.40
CA GLN A 7 -1.85 12.56 17.31
C GLN A 7 -2.84 11.47 16.85
N LEU A 8 -2.48 10.71 15.82
CA LEU A 8 -3.30 9.59 15.35
C LEU A 8 -3.43 8.48 16.40
N GLN A 9 -2.37 8.21 17.18
CA GLN A 9 -2.41 7.24 18.27
C GLN A 9 -3.42 7.64 19.37
N ALA A 10 -3.42 8.91 19.77
CA ALA A 10 -4.37 9.42 20.74
C ALA A 10 -5.83 9.35 20.21
N ALA A 11 -6.04 9.70 18.93
CA ALA A 11 -7.35 9.59 18.30
C ALA A 11 -7.83 8.13 18.22
N ALA A 12 -6.96 7.21 17.79
CA ALA A 12 -7.29 5.79 17.71
C ALA A 12 -7.65 5.19 19.08
N GLN A 13 -6.94 5.61 20.15
CA GLN A 13 -7.27 5.20 21.52
C GLN A 13 -8.63 5.73 21.98
N ALA A 14 -8.96 6.98 21.66
CA ALA A 14 -10.25 7.57 22.01
C ALA A 14 -11.42 6.86 21.30
N GLU A 15 -11.23 6.44 20.04
CA GLU A 15 -12.22 5.72 19.24
C GLU A 15 -12.19 4.18 19.46
N GLY A 16 -11.27 3.67 20.29
CA GLY A 16 -11.15 2.24 20.56
C GLY A 16 -10.70 1.40 19.34
N VAL A 17 -10.01 2.00 18.37
CA VAL A 17 -9.55 1.33 17.14
C VAL A 17 -8.05 1.03 17.18
N GLN A 18 -7.64 0.00 16.45
CA GLN A 18 -6.22 -0.35 16.30
C GLN A 18 -5.57 0.49 15.20
N LEU A 19 -4.30 0.83 15.42
CA LEU A 19 -3.53 1.69 14.53
C LEU A 19 -2.27 0.98 14.06
N TYR A 20 -2.08 0.94 12.74
CA TYR A 20 -0.99 0.23 12.10
C TYR A 20 -0.16 1.16 11.22
N TYR A 21 1.15 0.98 11.25
CA TYR A 21 2.07 1.67 10.38
C TYR A 21 3.19 0.73 9.93
N PRO A 22 3.71 0.89 8.71
CA PRO A 22 4.99 0.30 8.35
C PRO A 22 6.12 0.82 9.24
N ARG A 23 7.21 0.04 9.31
CA ARG A 23 8.51 0.52 9.82
C ARG A 23 8.93 1.79 9.06
N ALA A 24 9.70 2.67 9.70
CA ALA A 24 10.09 3.95 9.09
C ALA A 24 10.72 3.80 7.70
N ALA A 25 11.58 2.78 7.52
CA ALA A 25 12.22 2.48 6.24
C ALA A 25 11.25 2.08 5.09
N PHE A 26 10.00 1.76 5.42
CA PHE A 26 8.96 1.37 4.46
C PHE A 26 7.84 2.42 4.34
N CYS A 27 8.01 3.61 4.94
CA CYS A 27 6.99 4.67 4.90
C CYS A 27 7.10 5.59 3.68
N THR A 28 8.27 5.63 3.03
CA THR A 28 8.51 6.39 1.79
C THR A 28 8.61 5.46 0.61
N ASP A 29 8.58 6.01 -0.60
CA ASP A 29 8.73 5.23 -1.83
C ASP A 29 9.98 4.35 -1.79
N ASN A 30 9.78 3.05 -2.02
CA ASN A 30 10.83 2.06 -1.98
C ASN A 30 10.51 0.90 -2.92
N GLY A 31 11.54 0.18 -3.39
CA GLY A 31 11.34 -0.98 -4.27
C GLY A 31 10.68 -2.18 -3.59
N ALA A 32 10.80 -2.31 -2.27
CA ALA A 32 10.27 -3.47 -1.54
C ALA A 32 8.74 -3.52 -1.55
N MET A 33 8.05 -2.37 -1.43
CA MET A 33 6.58 -2.33 -1.52
C MET A 33 6.08 -2.67 -2.92
N ILE A 34 6.83 -2.25 -3.96
CA ILE A 34 6.48 -2.56 -5.37
C ILE A 34 6.67 -4.05 -5.64
N ALA A 35 7.79 -4.63 -5.20
CA ALA A 35 8.04 -6.06 -5.33
C ALA A 35 6.98 -6.91 -4.60
N LEU A 36 6.59 -6.51 -3.38
CA LEU A 36 5.54 -7.20 -2.62
C LEU A 36 4.19 -7.12 -3.32
N ALA A 37 3.77 -5.92 -3.77
CA ALA A 37 2.51 -5.75 -4.47
C ALA A 37 2.47 -6.57 -5.78
N GLY A 38 3.57 -6.59 -6.54
CA GLY A 38 3.70 -7.41 -7.74
C GLY A 38 3.62 -8.91 -7.45
N ALA A 39 4.30 -9.39 -6.42
CA ALA A 39 4.24 -10.79 -6.01
C ALA A 39 2.83 -11.22 -5.58
N LEU A 40 2.11 -10.37 -4.84
CA LEU A 40 0.74 -10.65 -4.41
C LEU A 40 -0.22 -10.72 -5.61
N ARG A 41 -0.11 -9.79 -6.57
CA ARG A 41 -0.92 -9.78 -7.79
C ARG A 41 -0.63 -10.98 -8.68
N LEU A 42 0.64 -11.32 -8.88
CA LEU A 42 1.05 -12.51 -9.62
C LEU A 42 0.50 -13.79 -8.98
N ALA A 43 0.56 -13.90 -7.64
CA ALA A 43 0.00 -15.04 -6.91
C ALA A 43 -1.52 -15.14 -7.03
N ALA A 44 -2.22 -14.02 -7.26
CA ALA A 44 -3.65 -13.97 -7.53
C ALA A 44 -4.02 -14.23 -9.01
N GLY A 45 -3.04 -14.53 -9.86
CA GLY A 45 -3.25 -14.86 -11.27
C GLY A 45 -3.20 -13.68 -12.24
N GLU A 46 -2.89 -12.47 -11.76
CA GLU A 46 -2.65 -11.35 -12.67
C GLU A 46 -1.37 -11.57 -13.49
N ALA A 47 -1.45 -11.29 -14.79
CA ALA A 47 -0.33 -11.36 -15.72
C ALA A 47 -0.39 -10.19 -16.70
N ALA A 48 0.78 -9.80 -17.21
CA ALA A 48 0.91 -8.80 -18.25
C ALA A 48 1.75 -9.35 -19.41
N ASP A 49 1.54 -8.80 -20.61
CA ASP A 49 2.44 -9.03 -21.74
C ASP A 49 3.82 -8.39 -21.48
N ALA A 50 4.77 -8.60 -22.40
CA ALA A 50 6.09 -7.99 -22.28
C ALA A 50 6.10 -6.47 -22.52
N ALA A 51 4.96 -5.87 -22.91
CA ALA A 51 4.91 -4.45 -23.21
C ALA A 51 4.83 -3.63 -21.92
N ILE A 52 5.75 -2.69 -21.76
CA ILE A 52 5.76 -1.79 -20.62
C ILE A 52 4.76 -0.66 -20.90
N ARG A 53 3.65 -0.64 -20.17
CA ARG A 53 2.64 0.42 -20.24
C ARG A 53 2.71 1.28 -18.98
N VAL A 54 2.74 2.59 -19.15
CA VAL A 54 2.79 3.55 -18.04
C VAL A 54 1.49 4.35 -17.97
N ARG A 55 0.98 4.55 -16.76
CA ARG A 55 -0.19 5.39 -16.48
C ARG A 55 0.20 6.49 -15.49
N PRO A 56 0.60 7.70 -15.96
CA PRO A 56 1.00 8.79 -15.08
C PRO A 56 -0.11 9.24 -14.12
N ARG A 57 -1.37 9.05 -14.52
CA ARG A 57 -2.56 9.21 -13.68
C ARG A 57 -3.26 7.87 -13.60
N TRP A 58 -3.08 7.17 -12.49
CA TRP A 58 -3.68 5.86 -12.25
C TRP A 58 -4.42 5.89 -10.91
N PRO A 59 -5.74 6.07 -10.93
CA PRO A 59 -6.55 6.05 -9.71
C PRO A 59 -6.54 4.67 -9.05
N LEU A 60 -6.30 4.64 -7.74
CA LEU A 60 -6.27 3.39 -6.97
C LEU A 60 -7.61 2.64 -7.01
N ALA A 61 -8.72 3.37 -7.10
CA ALA A 61 -10.07 2.80 -7.13
C ALA A 61 -10.41 2.03 -8.42
N GLU A 62 -9.57 2.13 -9.46
CA GLU A 62 -9.72 1.33 -10.68
C GLU A 62 -9.06 -0.05 -10.58
N LEU A 63 -8.35 -0.34 -9.48
CA LEU A 63 -7.71 -1.64 -9.29
C LEU A 63 -8.72 -2.65 -8.76
N ASP A 64 -8.71 -3.84 -9.35
CA ASP A 64 -9.41 -5.00 -8.80
C ASP A 64 -8.79 -5.42 -7.46
N ALA A 65 -9.64 -5.96 -6.59
CA ALA A 65 -9.22 -6.54 -5.33
C ALA A 65 -8.42 -7.83 -5.59
N ILE A 66 -7.33 -8.00 -4.85
CA ILE A 66 -6.49 -9.20 -4.95
C ILE A 66 -7.25 -10.37 -4.34
N GLY A 67 -7.57 -11.39 -5.14
CA GLY A 67 -8.26 -12.61 -4.70
C GLY A 67 -9.79 -12.53 -4.68
N GLY A 68 -10.38 -11.55 -5.37
CA GLY A 68 -11.81 -11.51 -5.68
C GLY A 68 -12.18 -12.40 -6.88
#